data_AF-A0A3S9NLI0-F1
#
_entry.id   AF-A0A3S9NLI0-F1
#
_cell.length_a   1.000
_cell.length_b   1.000
_cell.length_c   1.000
_cell.angle_alpha   90.00
_cell.angle_beta   90.00
_cell.angle_gamma   90.00
#
_symmetry.space_group_name_H-M   'P 1'
#
loop_
_entity.id
_entity.type
_entity.pdbx_description
1 polymer ?
#
loop_
_entity_poly.entity_id
_entity_poly.type
_entity_poly.pdbx_seq_one_letter_code
_entity_poly.pdbx_strand_id
1 'polypeptide(L)'
;MTNRRHFLASTSLLAASCAAAAPAFASDAPVSDAELQRQMLGKLTNELNDRATAADETGYLLDTFFSWTPPTVDAAAINTIAAFGFGSRAGASAAAPAPGPVNEAIADAVFQLRQKVAVPVFAQQEVASVLASKYGMTAGVTSIATPAAAAGSPIPTPDGVAAAIVRQAGSAAALGKVGVVTHRDQASIAVRVSNAAGMQAAVPAGLSLPGAYDASAQQPAMRRRDLYLMSNAGMQLSMLRLALINREYPNG
;
A
#
# COMPACT_ATOMS: atom_id res chain seq x y z
N MET A 1 -23.81 -33.39 79.88
CA MET A 1 -24.83 -33.86 78.93
C MET A 1 -25.15 -32.72 77.97
N THR A 2 -24.72 -32.94 76.73
CA THR A 2 -25.17 -32.48 75.41
C THR A 2 -26.12 -31.28 75.23
N ASN A 3 -25.72 -30.45 74.24
CA ASN A 3 -26.47 -29.80 73.14
C ASN A 3 -26.45 -28.27 73.19
N ARG A 4 -26.31 -27.51 72.09
CA ARG A 4 -25.96 -27.70 70.66
C ARG A 4 -26.02 -26.27 70.06
N ARG A 5 -25.16 -26.00 69.06
CA ARG A 5 -25.46 -25.17 67.87
C ARG A 5 -25.52 -23.63 67.99
N HIS A 6 -24.57 -22.96 67.32
CA HIS A 6 -24.74 -22.06 66.14
C HIS A 6 -24.42 -20.61 66.60
N PHE A 7 -23.80 -19.68 65.87
CA PHE A 7 -23.12 -19.61 64.58
C PHE A 7 -22.45 -18.21 64.58
N LEU A 8 -21.19 -18.14 64.16
CA LEU A 8 -20.40 -16.99 63.66
C LEU A 8 -20.86 -15.54 63.94
N ALA A 9 -19.99 -14.78 64.62
CA ALA A 9 -19.81 -13.34 64.36
C ALA A 9 -18.43 -12.89 64.86
N SER A 10 -17.39 -13.13 64.05
CA SER A 10 -16.13 -12.40 64.19
C SER A 10 -16.02 -11.45 63.01
N THR A 11 -16.58 -10.27 63.22
CA THR A 11 -16.47 -9.12 62.34
C THR A 11 -15.10 -8.46 62.50
N SER A 12 -14.55 -8.10 61.34
CA SER A 12 -13.73 -6.90 61.13
C SER A 12 -12.30 -6.88 61.66
N LEU A 13 -11.39 -7.57 60.98
CA LEU A 13 -10.02 -7.08 60.80
C LEU A 13 -9.48 -7.57 59.46
N LEU A 14 -9.68 -6.78 58.39
CA LEU A 14 -8.86 -6.80 57.17
C LEU A 14 -9.13 -5.50 56.40
N ALA A 15 -8.72 -4.39 57.02
CA ALA A 15 -8.21 -3.27 56.23
C ALA A 15 -6.84 -3.69 55.69
N ALA A 16 -6.48 -3.15 54.53
CA ALA A 16 -5.20 -3.26 53.82
C ALA A 16 -5.07 -4.39 52.80
N SER A 17 -5.69 -4.19 51.64
CA SER A 17 -5.04 -4.49 50.35
C SER A 17 -5.79 -3.85 49.17
N CYS A 18 -6.02 -2.54 49.22
CA CYS A 18 -6.16 -1.74 47.99
C CYS A 18 -4.79 -1.16 47.68
N ALA A 19 -3.81 -2.04 47.44
CA ALA A 19 -2.57 -1.64 46.80
C ALA A 19 -2.95 -1.12 45.41
N ALA A 20 -2.48 0.09 45.11
CA ALA A 20 -2.74 0.81 43.88
C ALA A 20 -2.66 -0.10 42.66
N ALA A 21 -3.82 -0.36 42.03
CA ALA A 21 -3.84 -0.75 40.63
C ALA A 21 -3.40 0.47 39.84
N ALA A 22 -2.08 0.62 39.65
CA ALA A 22 -1.58 1.45 38.56
C ALA A 22 -2.30 0.96 37.29
N PRO A 23 -2.75 1.85 36.38
CA PRO A 23 -3.23 1.41 35.09
C PRO A 23 -2.10 0.59 34.45
N ALA A 24 -2.29 -0.72 34.39
CA ALA A 24 -1.41 -1.59 33.66
C ALA A 24 -1.56 -1.18 32.20
N PHE A 25 -0.57 -0.47 31.68
CA PHE A 25 -0.41 -0.36 30.23
C PHE A 25 -0.46 -1.79 29.67
N ALA A 26 -1.20 -1.98 28.58
CA ALA A 26 -1.24 -3.25 27.88
C ALA A 26 0.21 -3.75 27.73
N SER A 27 0.46 -4.99 28.16
CA SER A 27 1.78 -5.63 28.12
C SER A 27 2.47 -5.33 26.79
N ASP A 28 3.70 -4.80 26.82
CA ASP A 28 4.61 -4.65 25.67
C ASP A 28 5.05 -6.01 25.06
N ALA A 29 4.30 -7.08 25.35
CA ALA A 29 4.53 -8.36 24.71
C ALA A 29 4.16 -8.19 23.24
N PRO A 30 5.08 -8.45 22.29
CA PRO A 30 4.77 -8.34 20.88
C PRO A 30 3.56 -9.24 20.62
N VAL A 31 2.47 -8.64 20.15
CA VAL A 31 1.30 -9.39 19.67
C VAL A 31 1.82 -10.21 18.49
N SER A 32 1.87 -11.53 18.65
CA SER A 32 2.23 -12.39 17.53
C SER A 32 1.13 -12.30 16.47
N ASP A 33 1.48 -12.45 15.19
CA ASP A 33 0.48 -12.44 14.12
C ASP A 33 -0.61 -13.51 14.36
N ALA A 34 -0.24 -14.64 14.95
CA ALA A 34 -1.17 -15.71 15.35
C ALA A 34 -2.13 -15.27 16.47
N GLU A 35 -1.66 -14.47 17.44
CA GLU A 35 -2.51 -13.90 18.49
C GLU A 35 -3.50 -12.90 17.90
N LEU A 36 -3.00 -11.96 17.10
CA LEU A 36 -3.80 -10.95 16.44
C LEU A 36 -4.89 -11.59 15.57
N GLN A 37 -4.50 -12.52 14.70
CA GLN A 37 -5.42 -13.24 13.83
C GLN A 37 -6.50 -13.97 14.62
N ARG A 38 -6.13 -14.63 15.73
CA ARG A 38 -7.10 -15.34 16.57
C ARG A 38 -8.10 -14.39 17.23
N GLN A 39 -7.63 -13.25 17.75
CA GLN A 39 -8.50 -12.25 18.37
C GLN A 39 -9.44 -11.58 17.35
N MET A 40 -8.93 -11.25 16.17
CA MET A 40 -9.74 -10.70 15.08
C MET A 40 -10.81 -11.69 14.62
N LEU A 41 -10.43 -12.94 14.36
CA LEU A 41 -11.36 -14.00 13.98
C LEU A 41 -12.45 -14.21 15.04
N GLY A 42 -12.08 -14.26 16.32
CA GLY A 42 -13.03 -14.42 17.42
C GLY A 42 -14.04 -13.27 17.49
N LYS A 43 -13.57 -12.02 17.36
CA LYS A 43 -14.44 -10.84 17.31
C LYS A 43 -15.37 -10.88 16.10
N LEU A 44 -14.82 -11.06 14.90
CA LEU A 44 -15.62 -11.08 13.67
C LEU A 44 -16.61 -12.25 13.63
N THR A 45 -16.27 -13.42 14.18
CA THR A 45 -17.21 -14.54 14.29
C THR A 45 -18.44 -14.15 15.11
N ASN A 46 -18.24 -13.42 16.21
CA ASN A 46 -19.33 -12.97 17.06
C ASN A 46 -20.16 -11.86 16.41
N GLU A 47 -19.51 -10.90 15.75
CA GLU A 47 -20.19 -9.77 15.10
C GLU A 47 -20.99 -10.19 13.86
N LEU A 48 -20.41 -11.09 13.04
CA LEU A 48 -21.02 -11.54 11.79
C LEU A 48 -21.97 -12.73 11.99
N ASN A 49 -21.87 -13.42 13.14
CA ASN A 49 -22.52 -14.70 13.40
C ASN A 49 -22.26 -15.75 12.29
N ASP A 50 -21.09 -15.65 11.64
CA ASP A 50 -20.64 -16.53 10.57
C ASP A 50 -19.13 -16.70 10.65
N ARG A 51 -18.68 -17.88 11.07
CA ARG A 51 -17.27 -18.20 11.25
C ARG A 51 -16.51 -18.27 9.91
N ALA A 52 -17.16 -18.73 8.84
CA ALA A 52 -16.51 -18.89 7.55
C ALA A 52 -16.24 -17.52 6.95
N THR A 53 -17.26 -16.67 6.88
CA THR A 53 -17.10 -15.28 6.42
C THR A 53 -16.12 -14.51 7.32
N ALA A 54 -16.16 -14.69 8.64
CA ALA A 54 -15.20 -14.07 9.54
C ALA A 54 -13.74 -14.49 9.29
N ALA A 55 -13.50 -15.73 8.87
CA ALA A 55 -12.16 -16.21 8.52
C ALA A 55 -11.63 -15.51 7.26
N ASP A 56 -12.47 -15.38 6.23
CA ASP A 56 -12.13 -14.68 5.00
C ASP A 56 -11.85 -13.20 5.26
N GLU A 57 -12.77 -12.50 5.93
CA GLU A 57 -12.63 -11.08 6.28
C GLU A 57 -11.39 -10.81 7.15
N THR A 58 -11.09 -11.70 8.10
CA THR A 58 -9.85 -11.59 8.89
C THR A 58 -8.62 -11.64 7.99
N GLY A 59 -8.59 -12.57 7.03
CA GLY A 59 -7.49 -12.68 6.06
C GLY A 59 -7.34 -11.42 5.20
N TYR A 60 -8.45 -10.89 4.68
CA TYR A 60 -8.46 -9.68 3.85
C TYR A 60 -7.96 -8.44 4.59
N LEU A 61 -8.41 -8.27 5.84
CA LEU A 61 -7.98 -7.16 6.68
C LEU A 61 -6.50 -7.27 7.04
N LEU A 62 -6.04 -8.47 7.43
CA LEU A 62 -4.63 -8.68 7.76
C LEU A 62 -3.73 -8.40 6.56
N ASP A 63 -4.08 -8.91 5.37
CA ASP A 63 -3.29 -8.62 4.15
C ASP A 63 -3.26 -7.12 3.84
N THR A 64 -4.42 -6.46 3.88
CA THR A 64 -4.52 -5.03 3.55
C THR A 64 -3.71 -4.16 4.52
N PHE A 65 -3.75 -4.47 5.81
CA PHE A 65 -3.13 -3.61 6.84
C PHE A 65 -1.69 -3.98 7.17
N PHE A 66 -1.23 -5.21 6.89
CA PHE A 66 0.09 -5.66 7.33
C PHE A 66 1.00 -6.19 6.21
N SER A 67 0.51 -6.40 4.97
CA SER A 67 1.32 -6.81 3.81
C SER A 67 1.81 -5.64 2.94
N TRP A 68 2.44 -4.62 3.55
CA TRP A 68 2.88 -3.42 2.81
C TRP A 68 4.20 -3.57 2.08
N THR A 69 4.97 -4.62 2.35
CA THR A 69 6.26 -4.87 1.70
C THR A 69 6.03 -5.57 0.36
N PRO A 70 6.25 -4.91 -0.79
CA PRO A 70 6.12 -5.56 -2.08
C PRO A 70 7.24 -6.59 -2.31
N PRO A 71 7.02 -7.57 -3.20
CA PRO A 71 8.09 -8.47 -3.64
C PRO A 71 9.22 -7.68 -4.30
N THR A 72 10.43 -8.23 -4.24
CA THR A 72 11.63 -7.62 -4.82
C THR A 72 12.19 -8.43 -5.98
N VAL A 73 12.88 -7.75 -6.89
CA VAL A 73 13.62 -8.36 -8.01
C VAL A 73 15.02 -7.79 -8.09
N ASP A 74 16.01 -8.66 -8.33
CA ASP A 74 17.39 -8.20 -8.55
C ASP A 74 17.45 -7.27 -9.75
N ALA A 75 18.20 -6.18 -9.61
CA ALA A 75 18.34 -5.18 -10.68
C ALA A 75 18.71 -5.86 -12.01
N ALA A 76 19.73 -6.74 -12.00
CA ALA A 76 20.22 -7.43 -13.19
C ALA A 76 19.17 -8.32 -13.90
N ALA A 77 18.08 -8.70 -13.23
CA ALA A 77 17.01 -9.49 -13.82
C ALA A 77 15.88 -8.63 -14.42
N ILE A 78 15.90 -7.31 -14.20
CA ILE A 78 14.88 -6.39 -14.72
C ILE A 78 15.05 -6.24 -16.23
N ASN A 79 13.94 -6.33 -16.97
CA ASN A 79 13.88 -6.09 -18.41
C ASN A 79 13.27 -4.74 -18.77
N THR A 80 12.45 -4.17 -17.88
CA THR A 80 11.78 -2.88 -18.07
C THR A 80 11.62 -2.16 -16.74
N ILE A 81 11.76 -0.83 -16.72
CA ILE A 81 11.44 0.00 -15.54
C ILE A 81 10.07 0.63 -15.76
N ALA A 82 9.17 0.49 -14.78
CA ALA A 82 7.89 1.20 -14.72
C ALA A 82 7.94 2.23 -13.58
N ALA A 83 7.89 3.51 -13.94
CA ALA A 83 7.95 4.61 -12.98
C ALA A 83 6.59 5.29 -12.81
N PHE A 84 6.02 5.17 -11.62
CA PHE A 84 4.72 5.75 -11.28
C PHE A 84 4.92 7.04 -10.48
N GLY A 85 4.24 8.10 -10.90
CA GLY A 85 4.28 9.36 -10.19
C GLY A 85 3.48 9.32 -8.89
N PHE A 86 3.84 10.19 -7.94
CA PHE A 86 3.15 10.33 -6.66
C PHE A 86 2.79 11.79 -6.41
N GLY A 87 1.48 12.08 -6.55
CA GLY A 87 0.98 13.45 -6.53
C GLY A 87 1.51 14.26 -7.70
N SER A 88 1.02 15.49 -7.81
CA SER A 88 1.56 16.47 -8.74
C SER A 88 1.27 17.88 -8.26
N ARG A 89 1.98 18.87 -8.80
CA ARG A 89 1.70 20.30 -8.58
C ARG A 89 0.93 20.86 -9.76
N ALA A 90 0.26 22.00 -9.54
CA ALA A 90 -0.39 22.72 -10.62
C ALA A 90 0.65 23.10 -11.68
N GLY A 91 0.43 22.63 -12.91
CA GLY A 91 1.25 22.97 -14.06
C GLY A 91 0.60 24.07 -14.91
N ALA A 92 1.14 24.26 -16.12
CA ALA A 92 0.62 25.25 -17.07
C ALA A 92 -0.81 24.92 -17.55
N SER A 93 -1.22 23.66 -17.49
CA SER A 93 -2.59 23.21 -17.73
C SER A 93 -2.89 21.96 -16.90
N ALA A 94 -4.17 21.61 -16.75
CA ALA A 94 -4.60 20.38 -16.07
C ALA A 94 -4.07 19.10 -16.76
N ALA A 95 -3.81 19.16 -18.07
CA ALA A 95 -3.25 18.05 -18.85
C ALA A 95 -1.71 17.97 -18.81
N ALA A 96 -1.05 18.95 -18.19
CA ALA A 96 0.39 19.00 -18.05
C ALA A 96 0.75 19.41 -16.61
N PRO A 97 0.46 18.54 -15.61
CA PRO A 97 0.80 18.81 -14.23
C PRO A 97 2.32 18.90 -14.04
N ALA A 98 2.75 19.71 -13.07
CA ALA A 98 4.16 19.84 -12.72
C ALA A 98 4.58 18.73 -11.75
N PRO A 99 5.83 18.22 -11.82
CA PRO A 99 6.25 17.07 -11.03
C PRO A 99 6.30 17.34 -9.52
N GLY A 100 6.81 18.50 -9.09
CA GLY A 100 7.13 18.71 -7.68
C GLY A 100 8.27 17.81 -7.17
N PRO A 101 8.67 17.96 -5.89
CA PRO A 101 9.88 17.33 -5.35
C PRO A 101 9.79 15.81 -5.22
N VAL A 102 8.58 15.25 -5.03
CA VAL A 102 8.42 13.79 -4.89
C VAL A 102 8.64 13.09 -6.22
N ASN A 103 8.07 13.59 -7.32
CA ASN A 103 8.32 13.04 -8.64
C ASN A 103 9.77 13.28 -9.11
N GLU A 104 10.41 14.35 -8.64
CA GLU A 104 11.85 14.52 -8.83
C GLU A 104 12.65 13.43 -8.13
N ALA A 105 12.37 13.13 -6.85
CA ALA A 105 13.04 12.05 -6.13
C ALA A 105 12.77 10.66 -6.75
N ILE A 106 11.58 10.44 -7.33
CA ILE A 106 11.27 9.23 -8.10
C ILE A 106 12.14 9.17 -9.36
N ALA A 107 12.27 10.28 -10.10
CA ALA A 107 13.13 10.36 -11.28
C ALA A 107 14.60 10.12 -10.94
N ASP A 108 15.09 10.64 -9.81
CA ASP A 108 16.43 10.40 -9.31
C ASP A 108 16.67 8.90 -9.06
N ALA A 109 15.70 8.21 -8.43
CA ALA A 109 15.76 6.76 -8.21
C ALA A 109 15.72 5.96 -9.52
N VAL A 110 14.90 6.37 -10.49
CA VAL A 110 14.86 5.76 -11.83
C VAL A 110 16.19 5.92 -12.53
N PHE A 111 16.77 7.13 -12.49
CA PHE A 111 18.07 7.41 -13.11
C PHE A 111 19.18 6.54 -12.47
N GLN A 112 19.23 6.46 -11.14
CA GLN A 112 20.18 5.60 -10.42
C GLN A 112 20.05 4.13 -10.83
N LEU A 113 18.82 3.62 -10.95
CA LEU A 113 18.59 2.25 -11.43
C LEU A 113 19.05 2.09 -12.88
N ARG A 114 18.75 3.06 -13.75
CA ARG A 114 19.15 3.02 -15.17
C ARG A 114 20.67 3.00 -15.36
N GLN A 115 21.44 3.61 -14.45
CA GLN A 115 22.90 3.52 -14.47
C GLN A 115 23.41 2.09 -14.21
N LYS A 116 22.61 1.26 -13.52
CA LYS A 116 22.94 -0.14 -13.24
C LYS A 116 22.43 -1.09 -14.32
N VAL A 117 21.27 -0.77 -14.93
CA VAL A 117 20.59 -1.67 -15.87
C VAL A 117 20.09 -0.92 -17.10
N ALA A 118 20.55 -1.35 -18.27
CA ALA A 118 20.38 -0.60 -19.49
C ALA A 118 19.04 -0.86 -20.22
N VAL A 119 17.90 -0.72 -19.53
CA VAL A 119 16.58 -1.21 -20.01
C VAL A 119 15.55 -0.12 -20.36
N PRO A 120 14.54 -0.38 -21.22
CA PRO A 120 13.47 0.58 -21.48
C PRO A 120 12.79 1.08 -20.19
N VAL A 121 12.40 2.36 -20.19
CA VAL A 121 11.69 3.01 -19.08
C VAL A 121 10.34 3.48 -19.57
N PHE A 122 9.27 3.07 -18.91
CA PHE A 122 7.95 3.67 -19.05
C PHE A 122 7.69 4.49 -17.79
N ALA A 123 7.62 5.81 -17.94
CA ALA A 123 7.50 6.73 -16.82
C ALA A 123 6.26 7.59 -16.97
N GLN A 124 5.51 7.76 -15.88
CA GLN A 124 4.44 8.75 -15.84
C GLN A 124 5.00 10.14 -16.17
N GLN A 125 4.22 10.95 -16.87
CA GLN A 125 4.64 12.20 -17.51
C GLN A 125 5.42 13.14 -16.60
N GLU A 126 5.01 13.27 -15.33
CA GLU A 126 5.72 14.08 -14.33
C GLU A 126 7.16 13.59 -14.14
N VAL A 127 7.34 12.29 -13.93
CA VAL A 127 8.65 11.66 -13.76
C VAL A 127 9.47 11.72 -15.06
N ALA A 128 8.83 11.43 -16.20
CA ALA A 128 9.46 11.51 -17.52
C ALA A 128 9.98 12.93 -17.83
N SER A 129 9.22 13.96 -17.44
CA SER A 129 9.62 15.37 -17.62
C SER A 129 10.88 15.73 -16.82
N VAL A 130 11.03 15.19 -15.60
CA VAL A 130 12.23 15.38 -14.79
C VAL A 130 13.40 14.62 -15.40
N LEU A 131 13.22 13.36 -15.81
CA LEU A 131 14.27 12.58 -16.49
C LEU A 131 14.83 13.31 -17.71
N ALA A 132 13.95 13.91 -18.51
CA ALA A 132 14.34 14.70 -19.67
C ALA A 132 15.07 16.00 -19.27
N SER A 133 14.50 16.80 -18.36
CA SER A 133 15.01 18.14 -18.04
C SER A 133 16.26 18.14 -17.15
N LYS A 134 16.32 17.27 -16.13
CA LYS A 134 17.42 17.22 -15.16
C LYS A 134 18.58 16.34 -15.64
N TYR A 135 18.29 15.25 -16.33
CA TYR A 135 19.28 14.24 -16.71
C TYR A 135 19.53 14.14 -18.22
N GLY A 136 18.78 14.87 -19.06
CA GLY A 136 18.86 14.72 -20.52
C GLY A 136 18.42 13.32 -21.01
N MET A 137 17.74 12.56 -20.16
CA MET A 137 17.43 11.15 -20.41
C MET A 137 16.09 11.04 -21.16
N THR A 138 16.16 11.10 -22.48
CA THR A 138 15.00 10.92 -23.38
C THR A 138 15.07 9.61 -24.17
N ALA A 139 16.27 9.15 -24.51
CA ALA A 139 16.48 7.90 -25.21
C ALA A 139 16.05 6.70 -24.34
N GLY A 140 15.16 5.85 -24.86
CA GLY A 140 14.63 4.69 -24.15
C GLY A 140 13.65 5.03 -23.03
N VAL A 141 13.15 6.28 -22.95
CA VAL A 141 12.08 6.70 -22.04
C VAL A 141 10.79 6.90 -22.83
N THR A 142 9.74 6.20 -22.43
CA THR A 142 8.39 6.37 -22.93
C THR A 142 7.54 7.07 -21.88
N SER A 143 7.05 8.25 -22.21
CA SER A 143 6.18 9.04 -21.33
C SER A 143 4.75 8.48 -21.36
N ILE A 144 4.20 8.21 -20.18
CA ILE A 144 2.80 7.81 -19.99
C ILE A 144 2.02 9.01 -19.46
N ALA A 145 1.02 9.44 -20.21
CA ALA A 145 0.16 10.55 -19.80
C ALA A 145 -0.53 10.25 -18.45
N THR A 146 -0.65 11.27 -17.60
CA THR A 146 -1.37 11.16 -16.33
C THR A 146 -2.85 10.86 -16.62
N PRO A 147 -3.39 9.72 -16.14
CA PRO A 147 -4.80 9.39 -16.37
C PRO A 147 -5.71 10.44 -15.75
N ALA A 148 -6.87 10.65 -16.38
CA ALA A 148 -7.93 11.43 -15.76
C ALA A 148 -8.38 10.77 -14.46
N ALA A 149 -8.72 11.58 -13.45
CA ALA A 149 -9.27 11.05 -12.21
C ALA A 149 -10.57 10.28 -12.50
N ALA A 150 -10.69 9.07 -11.98
CA ALA A 150 -11.94 8.31 -12.05
C ALA A 150 -13.03 9.03 -11.24
N ALA A 151 -14.23 9.17 -11.81
CA ALA A 151 -15.36 9.79 -11.12
C ALA A 151 -15.66 9.05 -9.81
N GLY A 152 -15.75 9.77 -8.69
CA GLY A 152 -16.05 9.21 -7.37
C GLY A 152 -14.85 8.68 -6.58
N SER A 153 -13.65 8.61 -7.16
CA SER A 153 -12.43 8.36 -6.38
C SER A 153 -11.70 9.68 -6.12
N PRO A 154 -11.50 10.11 -4.86
CA PRO A 154 -10.75 11.32 -4.57
C PRO A 154 -9.25 11.20 -4.89
N ILE A 155 -8.78 10.01 -5.28
CA ILE A 155 -7.35 9.67 -5.35
C ILE A 155 -7.06 8.86 -6.61
N PRO A 156 -6.09 9.29 -7.43
CA PRO A 156 -5.62 8.50 -8.56
C PRO A 156 -4.93 7.22 -8.08
N THR A 157 -5.41 6.07 -8.55
CA THR A 157 -4.71 4.80 -8.43
C THR A 157 -3.75 4.59 -9.61
N PRO A 158 -2.66 3.80 -9.42
CA PRO A 158 -1.68 3.56 -10.48
C PRO A 158 -2.17 2.62 -11.59
N ASP A 159 -3.39 2.10 -11.51
CA ASP A 159 -3.97 1.13 -12.45
C ASP A 159 -4.11 1.68 -13.86
N GLY A 160 -4.57 2.94 -14.01
CA GLY A 160 -4.66 3.60 -15.32
C GLY A 160 -3.28 3.75 -15.99
N VAL A 161 -2.24 4.01 -15.19
CA VAL A 161 -0.85 4.07 -15.67
C VAL A 161 -0.36 2.69 -16.06
N ALA A 162 -0.59 1.67 -15.23
CA ALA A 162 -0.19 0.29 -15.52
C ALA A 162 -0.84 -0.23 -16.83
N ALA A 163 -2.14 0.00 -17.02
CA ALA A 163 -2.85 -0.35 -18.25
C ALA A 163 -2.28 0.40 -19.47
N ALA A 164 -1.95 1.70 -19.31
CA ALA A 164 -1.33 2.47 -20.38
C ALA A 164 0.07 1.96 -20.74
N ILE A 165 0.87 1.53 -19.77
CA ILE A 165 2.18 0.90 -20.00
C ILE A 165 2.02 -0.39 -20.83
N VAL A 166 1.13 -1.30 -20.42
CA VAL A 166 0.88 -2.56 -21.16
C VAL A 166 0.48 -2.28 -22.60
N ARG A 167 -0.45 -1.34 -22.81
CA ARG A 167 -0.91 -0.95 -24.14
C ARG A 167 0.24 -0.37 -24.98
N GLN A 168 1.07 0.48 -24.38
CA GLN A 168 2.19 1.10 -25.08
C GLN A 168 3.30 0.10 -25.43
N ALA A 169 3.49 -0.93 -24.62
CA ALA A 169 4.39 -2.05 -24.90
C ALA A 169 3.77 -3.12 -25.84
N GLY A 170 2.50 -2.97 -26.20
CA GLY A 170 1.73 -3.92 -27.02
C GLY A 170 1.21 -5.14 -26.24
N SER A 171 1.91 -5.61 -25.21
CA SER A 171 1.43 -6.62 -24.29
C SER A 171 2.22 -6.62 -22.98
N ALA A 172 1.67 -7.22 -21.92
CA ALA A 172 2.39 -7.33 -20.65
C ALA A 172 3.58 -8.29 -20.74
N ALA A 173 3.48 -9.34 -21.56
CA ALA A 173 4.58 -10.28 -21.81
C ALA A 173 5.81 -9.61 -22.44
N ALA A 174 5.61 -8.61 -23.30
CA ALA A 174 6.70 -7.86 -23.94
C ALA A 174 7.56 -7.05 -22.94
N LEU A 175 7.04 -6.78 -21.74
CA LEU A 175 7.74 -6.01 -20.71
C LEU A 175 8.78 -6.86 -19.95
N GLY A 176 8.69 -8.20 -20.00
CA GLY A 176 9.51 -9.10 -19.19
C GLY A 176 9.32 -8.86 -17.68
N LYS A 177 10.40 -8.96 -16.91
CA LYS A 177 10.41 -8.58 -15.49
C LYS A 177 10.44 -7.07 -15.35
N VAL A 178 9.49 -6.52 -14.61
CA VAL A 178 9.28 -5.08 -14.44
C VAL A 178 9.76 -4.62 -13.07
N GLY A 179 10.72 -3.69 -13.07
CA GLY A 179 11.14 -2.95 -11.88
C GLY A 179 10.24 -1.76 -11.64
N VAL A 180 9.42 -1.81 -10.59
CA VAL A 180 8.51 -0.72 -10.20
C VAL A 180 9.26 0.30 -9.34
N VAL A 181 9.28 1.55 -9.78
CA VAL A 181 9.88 2.69 -9.05
C VAL A 181 8.81 3.74 -8.80
N THR A 182 8.57 4.05 -7.52
CA THR A 182 7.55 5.01 -7.09
C THR A 182 7.78 5.41 -5.63
N HIS A 183 6.86 6.15 -5.03
CA HIS A 183 6.88 6.44 -3.60
C HIS A 183 6.74 5.15 -2.76
N ARG A 184 7.51 5.04 -1.67
CA ARG A 184 7.57 3.84 -0.81
C ARG A 184 6.19 3.34 -0.40
N ASP A 185 5.33 4.23 0.05
CA ASP A 185 4.00 3.85 0.57
C ASP A 185 2.99 3.52 -0.56
N GLN A 186 3.31 3.82 -1.84
CA GLN A 186 2.54 3.45 -3.03
C GLN A 186 3.02 2.12 -3.66
N ALA A 187 4.22 1.64 -3.29
CA ALA A 187 4.88 0.56 -4.00
C ALA A 187 4.09 -0.76 -4.01
N SER A 188 3.44 -1.12 -2.89
CA SER A 188 2.62 -2.33 -2.78
C SER A 188 1.44 -2.32 -3.75
N ILE A 189 0.65 -1.24 -3.74
CA ILE A 189 -0.50 -1.10 -4.66
C ILE A 189 -0.04 -0.98 -6.12
N ALA A 190 1.07 -0.27 -6.40
CA ALA A 190 1.63 -0.17 -7.75
C ALA A 190 2.05 -1.54 -8.31
N VAL A 191 2.71 -2.38 -7.50
CA VAL A 191 3.03 -3.76 -7.89
C VAL A 191 1.76 -4.59 -8.07
N ARG A 192 0.79 -4.49 -7.16
CA ARG A 192 -0.48 -5.24 -7.23
C ARG A 192 -1.26 -4.92 -8.51
N VAL A 193 -1.46 -3.64 -8.85
CA VAL A 193 -2.17 -3.25 -10.08
C VAL A 193 -1.39 -3.62 -11.34
N SER A 194 -0.06 -3.59 -11.30
CA SER A 194 0.79 -3.97 -12.43
C SER A 194 0.69 -5.46 -12.72
N ASN A 195 0.70 -6.29 -11.66
CA ASN A 195 0.48 -7.73 -11.78
C ASN A 195 -0.96 -8.06 -12.23
N ALA A 196 -1.96 -7.32 -11.75
CA ALA A 196 -3.34 -7.45 -12.24
C ALA A 196 -3.48 -7.08 -13.74
N ALA A 197 -2.63 -6.19 -14.25
CA ALA A 197 -2.51 -5.88 -15.67
C ALA A 197 -1.67 -6.92 -16.46
N GLY A 198 -1.23 -8.00 -15.82
CA GLY A 198 -0.48 -9.10 -16.43
C GLY A 198 1.05 -8.93 -16.44
N MET A 199 1.60 -7.89 -15.81
CA MET A 199 3.05 -7.70 -15.73
C MET A 199 3.68 -8.67 -14.71
N GLN A 200 4.99 -8.91 -14.84
CA GLN A 200 5.80 -9.53 -13.78
C GLN A 200 6.48 -8.43 -12.96
N ALA A 201 5.73 -7.76 -12.10
CA ALA A 201 6.17 -6.55 -11.40
C ALA A 201 6.70 -6.84 -9.98
N ALA A 202 7.81 -6.19 -9.65
CA ALA A 202 8.43 -6.20 -8.32
C ALA A 202 9.26 -4.92 -8.12
N VAL A 203 9.58 -4.58 -6.87
CA VAL A 203 10.47 -3.46 -6.58
C VAL A 203 11.94 -3.87 -6.77
N PRO A 204 12.79 -3.03 -7.38
CA PRO A 204 14.22 -3.33 -7.51
C PRO A 204 14.90 -3.50 -6.15
N ALA A 205 15.56 -4.65 -5.93
CA ALA A 205 16.29 -4.94 -4.71
C ALA A 205 17.44 -3.94 -4.49
N GLY A 206 17.58 -3.45 -3.27
CA GLY A 206 18.64 -2.48 -2.90
C GLY A 206 18.45 -1.06 -3.45
N LEU A 207 17.31 -0.74 -4.08
CA LEU A 207 16.95 0.63 -4.44
C LEU A 207 16.12 1.26 -3.33
N SER A 208 16.56 2.38 -2.79
CA SER A 208 15.78 3.16 -1.82
C SER A 208 14.68 3.95 -2.54
N LEU A 209 13.42 3.59 -2.30
CA LEU A 209 12.28 4.35 -2.80
C LEU A 209 12.08 5.63 -1.96
N PRO A 210 11.70 6.76 -2.60
CA PRO A 210 11.43 8.00 -1.88
C PRO A 210 10.24 7.85 -0.93
N GLY A 211 10.31 8.49 0.24
CA GLY A 211 9.27 8.43 1.28
C GLY A 211 8.78 9.78 1.79
N ALA A 212 9.24 10.87 1.18
CA ALA A 212 8.82 12.23 1.53
C ALA A 212 7.49 12.58 0.85
N TYR A 213 6.69 13.39 1.52
CA TYR A 213 5.41 13.89 1.02
C TYR A 213 5.52 15.37 0.61
N ASP A 214 4.81 15.76 -0.44
CA ASP A 214 4.73 17.16 -0.88
C ASP A 214 3.47 17.82 -0.32
N ALA A 215 3.64 18.69 0.68
CA ALA A 215 2.54 19.45 1.27
C ALA A 215 1.81 20.36 0.24
N SER A 216 2.45 20.68 -0.89
CA SER A 216 1.90 21.48 -1.98
C SER A 216 1.32 20.64 -3.13
N ALA A 217 1.19 19.32 -2.98
CA ALA A 217 0.56 18.48 -3.99
C ALA A 217 -0.90 18.93 -4.23
N GLN A 218 -1.35 18.88 -5.49
CA GLN A 218 -2.73 19.21 -5.86
C GLN A 218 -3.71 18.28 -5.17
N GLN A 219 -3.41 16.98 -5.14
CA GLN A 219 -4.23 15.94 -4.52
C GLN A 219 -4.04 15.98 -2.99
N PRO A 220 -5.06 16.37 -2.19
CA PRO A 220 -4.91 16.53 -0.75
C PRO A 220 -4.47 15.25 -0.02
N ALA A 221 -4.92 14.09 -0.49
CA ALA A 221 -4.56 12.80 0.09
C ALA A 221 -3.07 12.44 -0.07
N MET A 222 -2.36 13.08 -1.00
CA MET A 222 -0.93 12.85 -1.24
C MET A 222 -0.04 13.89 -0.55
N ARG A 223 -0.62 14.77 0.28
CA ARG A 223 0.13 15.79 1.05
C ARG A 223 0.68 15.26 2.37
N ARG A 224 0.07 14.21 2.91
CA ARG A 224 0.42 13.63 4.22
C ARG A 224 0.29 12.12 4.22
N ARG A 225 1.16 11.49 5.00
CA ARG A 225 1.26 10.04 5.10
C ARG A 225 0.00 9.38 5.66
N ASP A 226 -0.52 9.89 6.77
CA ASP A 226 -1.72 9.34 7.43
C ASP A 226 -2.94 9.30 6.51
N LEU A 227 -3.18 10.40 5.78
CA LEU A 227 -4.27 10.49 4.80
C LEU A 227 -4.06 9.52 3.62
N TYR A 228 -2.83 9.42 3.13
CA TYR A 228 -2.50 8.53 2.03
C TYR A 228 -2.67 7.06 2.41
N LEU A 229 -2.14 6.63 3.57
CA LEU A 229 -2.18 5.23 3.99
C LEU A 229 -3.62 4.75 4.20
N MET A 230 -4.45 5.54 4.89
CA MET A 230 -5.88 5.22 5.08
C MET A 230 -6.59 5.06 3.74
N SER A 231 -6.30 5.98 2.82
CA SER A 231 -6.89 5.97 1.50
C SER A 231 -6.43 4.79 0.65
N ASN A 232 -5.14 4.45 0.71
CA ASN A 232 -4.57 3.29 0.03
C ASN A 232 -5.21 1.99 0.53
N ALA A 233 -5.39 1.85 1.85
CA ALA A 233 -6.09 0.70 2.42
C ALA A 233 -7.53 0.58 1.89
N GLY A 234 -8.29 1.70 1.85
CA GLY A 234 -9.64 1.72 1.28
C GLY A 234 -9.68 1.33 -0.21
N MET A 235 -8.69 1.77 -1.00
CA MET A 235 -8.57 1.38 -2.41
C MET A 235 -8.22 -0.10 -2.57
N GLN A 236 -7.30 -0.63 -1.76
CA GLN A 236 -6.95 -2.06 -1.80
C GLN A 236 -8.15 -2.95 -1.48
N LEU A 237 -8.95 -2.60 -0.47
CA LEU A 237 -10.19 -3.32 -0.16
C LEU A 237 -11.22 -3.22 -1.30
N SER A 238 -11.35 -2.05 -1.90
CA SER A 238 -12.26 -1.84 -3.04
C SER A 238 -11.87 -2.70 -4.25
N MET A 239 -10.56 -2.75 -4.55
CA MET A 239 -10.02 -3.61 -5.61
C MET A 239 -10.19 -5.10 -5.30
N LEU A 240 -9.91 -5.50 -4.06
CA LEU A 240 -10.09 -6.88 -3.60
C LEU A 240 -11.54 -7.32 -3.77
N ARG A 241 -12.50 -6.50 -3.33
CA ARG A 241 -13.93 -6.76 -3.52
C ARG A 241 -14.27 -7.00 -4.99
N LEU A 242 -13.80 -6.14 -5.90
CA LEU A 242 -14.04 -6.32 -7.35
C LEU A 242 -13.41 -7.63 -7.87
N ALA A 243 -12.19 -7.96 -7.43
CA ALA A 243 -11.53 -9.19 -7.83
C ALA A 243 -12.28 -10.45 -7.34
N LEU A 244 -12.79 -10.44 -6.10
CA LEU A 244 -13.59 -11.52 -5.54
C LEU A 244 -14.92 -11.69 -6.30
N ILE A 245 -15.61 -10.59 -6.60
CA ILE A 245 -16.84 -10.61 -7.40
C ILE A 245 -16.58 -11.20 -8.79
N ASN A 246 -15.54 -10.75 -9.49
CA ASN A 246 -15.23 -11.24 -10.83
C ASN A 246 -14.80 -12.71 -10.85
N ARG A 247 -14.20 -13.20 -9.75
CA ARG A 247 -13.85 -14.61 -9.59
C ARG A 247 -15.08 -15.49 -9.43
N GLU A 248 -16.06 -15.04 -8.64
CA GLU A 248 -17.30 -15.78 -8.38
C GLU A 248 -18.28 -15.69 -9.56
N TYR A 249 -18.37 -14.50 -10.17
CA TYR A 249 -19.31 -14.16 -11.23
C TYR A 249 -18.58 -13.65 -12.48
N PRO A 250 -17.87 -14.53 -13.22
CA PRO A 250 -17.04 -14.10 -14.36
C PRO A 250 -17.84 -13.55 -15.55
N ASN A 251 -19.15 -13.80 -15.61
CA ASN A 251 -20.03 -13.37 -16.69
C ASN A 251 -21.08 -12.32 -16.28
N GLY A 252 -20.99 -11.79 -15.05
CA GLY A 252 -22.01 -10.90 -14.47
C GLY A 252 -23.13 -11.64 -13.75
#